data_AF-A0A9E3NET7-F1
#
_entry.id   AF-A0A9E3NET7-F1
#
_cell.length_a   1.000
_cell.length_b   1.000
_cell.length_c   1.000
_cell.angle_alpha   90.00
_cell.angle_beta   90.00
_cell.angle_gamma   90.00
#
_symmetry.space_group_name_H-M   'P 1'
#
loop_
_entity.id
_entity.type
_entity.pdbx_description
1 polymer ?
#
loop_
_entity_poly.entity_id
_entity_poly.type
_entity_poly.pdbx_seq_one_letter_code
_entity_poly.pdbx_strand_id
1 'polypeptide(L)'
;MKQLLLTAFCLVFATALFAQDDTDSKNVDGDIHIEIKEGQEPDIYVDGKKFDFPIGLLDKNKIATVNVIKGEKALAEYNTENGVVLVTTKSSKDYKTKFKFKNKGDLDKVPMVIIDGEVSDQKALKKLSSDDIERIDIVKGEAAKAKYNALNGVVIVHTKKQKNKSK
;
A
#
# COMPACT_ATOMS: atom_id res chain seq x y z
N MET A 1 -80.35 13.23 -6.21
CA MET A 1 -80.14 12.57 -4.91
C MET A 1 -79.27 11.35 -5.13
N LYS A 2 -78.11 11.28 -4.45
CA LYS A 2 -77.39 10.05 -3.97
C LYS A 2 -76.97 9.02 -5.04
N GLN A 3 -75.74 8.54 -5.21
CA GLN A 3 -74.44 8.56 -4.49
C GLN A 3 -73.35 8.34 -5.59
N LEU A 4 -72.23 9.07 -5.62
CA LEU A 4 -70.94 8.73 -4.98
C LEU A 4 -70.38 7.33 -5.36
N LEU A 5 -69.38 7.26 -6.26
CA LEU A 5 -67.97 6.97 -5.90
C LEU A 5 -67.06 6.81 -7.14
N LEU A 6 -66.04 7.67 -7.19
CA LEU A 6 -64.63 7.36 -7.50
C LEU A 6 -64.30 6.54 -8.76
N THR A 7 -64.01 7.25 -9.86
CA THR A 7 -63.15 6.76 -10.95
C THR A 7 -61.70 6.65 -10.45
N ALA A 8 -61.26 5.44 -10.12
CA ALA A 8 -59.87 5.13 -9.85
C ALA A 8 -59.08 5.19 -11.17
N PHE A 9 -58.21 6.20 -11.25
CA PHE A 9 -57.27 6.44 -12.33
C PHE A 9 -56.19 5.34 -12.30
N CYS A 10 -56.13 4.53 -13.37
CA CYS A 10 -54.99 3.69 -13.67
C CYS A 10 -53.75 4.60 -13.84
N LEU A 11 -52.87 4.62 -12.85
CA LEU A 11 -51.47 4.95 -13.08
C LEU A 11 -50.59 3.81 -12.55
N VAL A 12 -50.08 3.07 -13.52
CA VAL A 12 -49.02 2.06 -13.43
C VAL A 12 -47.71 2.75 -13.03
N PHE A 13 -46.70 1.96 -12.63
CA PHE A 13 -45.31 2.31 -12.29
C PHE A 13 -45.11 2.74 -10.82
N ALA A 14 -44.25 2.13 -10.00
CA ALA A 14 -43.19 1.15 -10.24
C ALA A 14 -42.93 0.39 -8.93
N THR A 15 -42.81 -0.93 -9.02
CA THR A 15 -42.16 -1.73 -7.98
C THR A 15 -40.72 -1.26 -7.86
N ALA A 16 -40.35 -0.70 -6.72
CA ALA A 16 -38.95 -0.50 -6.38
C ALA A 16 -38.29 -1.89 -6.25
N LEU A 17 -37.62 -2.31 -7.31
CA LEU A 17 -36.60 -3.35 -7.24
C LEU A 17 -35.52 -2.81 -6.31
N PHE A 18 -35.37 -3.44 -5.14
CA PHE A 18 -34.11 -3.36 -4.42
C PHE A 18 -33.05 -3.96 -5.33
N ALA A 19 -32.27 -3.10 -5.97
CA ALA A 19 -31.02 -3.52 -6.59
C ALA A 19 -30.08 -3.89 -5.45
N GLN A 20 -30.04 -5.17 -5.12
CA GLN A 20 -29.00 -5.75 -4.29
C GLN A 20 -27.72 -5.71 -5.14
N ASP A 21 -26.88 -4.70 -4.90
CA ASP A 21 -25.53 -4.62 -5.45
C ASP A 21 -24.66 -5.65 -4.75
N ASP A 22 -24.92 -6.92 -5.03
CA ASP A 22 -23.96 -7.99 -4.84
C ASP A 22 -23.02 -7.92 -6.05
N THR A 23 -22.13 -6.92 -6.05
CA THR A 23 -20.94 -6.96 -6.89
C THR A 23 -20.06 -8.07 -6.36
N ASP A 24 -20.36 -9.29 -6.83
CA ASP A 24 -19.38 -10.35 -6.97
C ASP A 24 -18.17 -9.75 -7.67
N SER A 25 -17.16 -9.40 -6.87
CA SER A 25 -15.84 -9.01 -7.33
C SER A 25 -15.23 -10.22 -8.04
N LYS A 26 -15.63 -10.43 -9.29
CA LYS A 26 -14.94 -11.35 -10.18
C LYS A 26 -13.52 -10.83 -10.30
N ASN A 27 -12.60 -11.59 -9.71
CA ASN A 27 -11.18 -11.37 -9.85
C ASN A 27 -10.85 -11.53 -11.33
N VAL A 28 -10.77 -10.41 -12.04
CA VAL A 28 -10.35 -10.39 -13.44
C VAL A 28 -8.84 -10.51 -13.39
N ASP A 29 -8.34 -11.74 -13.50
CA ASP A 29 -6.94 -12.08 -13.82
C ASP A 29 -6.60 -11.63 -15.25
N GLY A 30 -6.98 -10.40 -15.63
CA GLY A 30 -6.67 -9.81 -16.92
C GLY A 30 -5.39 -9.01 -16.79
N ASP A 31 -4.34 -9.36 -17.53
CA ASP A 31 -3.12 -8.55 -17.67
C ASP A 31 -3.44 -7.09 -17.95
N ILE A 32 -2.70 -6.18 -17.29
CA ILE A 32 -2.86 -4.74 -17.54
C ILE A 32 -2.35 -4.58 -18.96
N HIS A 33 -3.28 -4.57 -19.90
CA HIS A 33 -3.00 -4.46 -21.31
C HIS A 33 -2.93 -2.96 -21.64
N ILE A 34 -1.73 -2.41 -21.65
CA ILE A 34 -1.48 -1.05 -22.15
C ILE A 34 -0.98 -1.19 -23.57
N GLU A 35 -1.87 -0.96 -24.53
CA GLU A 35 -1.52 -0.93 -25.94
C GLU A 35 -0.97 0.47 -26.27
N ILE A 36 0.37 0.56 -26.42
CA ILE A 36 1.02 1.76 -26.93
C ILE A 36 0.97 1.66 -28.46
N LYS A 37 0.01 2.36 -29.07
CA LYS A 37 -0.05 2.49 -30.53
C LYS A 37 1.10 3.41 -30.95
N GLU A 38 2.10 2.82 -31.62
CA GLU A 38 3.32 3.42 -32.19
C GLU A 38 3.60 4.89 -31.77
N GLY A 39 4.59 5.07 -30.88
CA GLY A 39 5.02 6.37 -30.39
C GLY A 39 6.05 6.26 -29.26
N GLN A 40 6.52 7.41 -28.78
CA GLN A 40 7.45 7.47 -27.64
C GLN A 40 6.76 6.96 -26.36
N GLU A 41 7.44 6.10 -25.60
CA GLU A 41 6.91 5.51 -24.37
C GLU A 41 6.68 6.61 -23.31
N PRO A 42 5.51 6.61 -22.63
CA PRO A 42 5.25 7.56 -21.57
C PRO A 42 6.11 7.25 -20.34
N ASP A 43 6.52 8.29 -19.61
CA ASP A 43 7.17 8.10 -18.32
C ASP A 43 6.15 7.62 -17.28
N ILE A 44 6.49 6.57 -16.54
CA ILE A 44 5.62 6.01 -15.49
C ILE A 44 6.14 6.43 -14.12
N TYR A 45 5.25 6.90 -13.27
CA TYR A 45 5.55 7.20 -11.87
C TYR A 45 4.61 6.40 -10.97
N VAL A 46 5.18 5.62 -10.05
CA VAL A 46 4.44 4.86 -9.03
C VAL A 46 4.67 5.53 -7.69
N ASP A 47 3.59 6.00 -7.05
CA ASP A 47 3.64 6.70 -5.76
C ASP A 47 4.64 7.87 -5.75
N GLY A 48 4.70 8.60 -6.87
CA GLY A 48 5.57 9.77 -7.06
C GLY A 48 7.02 9.46 -7.39
N LYS A 49 7.41 8.19 -7.55
CA LYS A 49 8.76 7.78 -7.97
C LYS A 49 8.75 7.28 -9.41
N LYS A 50 9.75 7.67 -10.19
CA LYS A 50 9.93 7.16 -11.56
C LYS A 50 10.08 5.63 -11.52
N PHE A 51 9.34 4.95 -12.38
CA PHE A 51 9.28 3.50 -12.48
C PHE A 51 9.84 3.07 -13.83
N ASP A 52 11.11 2.66 -13.83
CA ASP A 52 11.86 2.33 -15.05
C ASP A 52 11.66 0.88 -15.53
N PHE A 53 10.63 0.19 -15.01
CA PHE A 53 10.35 -1.21 -15.33
C PHE A 53 9.06 -1.35 -16.15
N PRO A 54 8.87 -2.48 -16.86
CA PRO A 54 7.62 -2.74 -17.57
C PRO A 54 6.41 -2.66 -16.63
N ILE A 55 5.40 -1.89 -17.03
CA ILE A 55 4.17 -1.69 -16.24
C ILE A 55 3.43 -3.00 -15.90
N GLY A 56 3.61 -4.04 -16.72
CA GLY A 56 3.06 -5.37 -16.47
C GLY A 56 3.59 -6.05 -15.20
N LEU A 57 4.71 -5.57 -14.63
CA LEU A 57 5.21 -6.03 -13.32
C LEU A 57 4.44 -5.44 -12.13
N LEU A 58 3.57 -4.46 -12.36
CA LEU A 58 2.72 -3.92 -11.31
C LEU A 58 1.57 -4.89 -10.98
N ASP A 59 1.45 -5.19 -9.70
CA ASP A 59 0.32 -5.94 -9.17
C ASP A 59 -0.95 -5.09 -9.23
N LYS A 60 -1.85 -5.46 -10.14
CA LYS A 60 -3.14 -4.81 -10.40
C LYS A 60 -3.98 -4.66 -9.13
N ASN A 61 -3.92 -5.66 -8.25
CA ASN A 61 -4.71 -5.67 -7.02
C ASN A 61 -4.26 -4.58 -6.05
N LYS A 62 -3.06 -4.04 -6.24
CA LYS A 62 -2.49 -2.96 -5.44
C LYS A 62 -2.62 -1.59 -6.09
N ILE A 63 -3.14 -1.47 -7.31
CA ILE A 63 -3.37 -0.15 -7.93
C ILE A 63 -4.64 0.47 -7.33
N ALA A 64 -4.53 1.71 -6.86
CA ALA A 64 -5.68 2.50 -6.44
C ALA A 64 -6.23 3.33 -7.61
N THR A 65 -5.35 4.12 -8.24
CA THR A 65 -5.73 5.03 -9.32
C THR A 65 -4.62 5.14 -10.35
N VAL A 66 -4.99 5.35 -11.60
CA VAL A 66 -4.07 5.67 -12.71
C VAL A 66 -4.52 6.99 -13.32
N ASN A 67 -3.63 7.98 -13.33
CA ASN A 67 -3.85 9.28 -13.95
C ASN A 67 -2.89 9.43 -15.13
N VAL A 68 -3.34 10.07 -16.21
CA VAL A 68 -2.52 10.31 -17.40
C VAL A 68 -2.41 11.80 -17.64
N ILE A 69 -1.19 12.32 -17.63
CA ILE A 69 -0.86 13.71 -17.96
C ILE A 69 -0.28 13.74 -19.38
N LYS A 70 -0.73 14.70 -20.20
CA LYS A 70 -0.33 14.82 -21.61
C LYS A 70 0.00 16.28 -21.95
N GLY A 71 0.81 16.48 -22.99
CA GLY A 71 1.08 17.80 -23.58
C GLY A 71 1.80 18.75 -22.62
N GLU A 72 1.44 20.03 -22.66
CA GLU A 72 2.11 21.11 -21.93
C GLU A 72 2.23 20.86 -20.41
N LYS A 73 1.26 20.15 -19.81
CA LYS A 73 1.31 19.80 -18.37
C LYS A 73 2.41 18.79 -18.04
N ALA A 74 2.65 17.81 -18.93
CA ALA A 74 3.71 16.83 -18.74
C ALA A 74 5.09 17.51 -18.82
N LEU A 75 5.23 18.44 -19.76
CA LEU A 75 6.44 19.24 -19.91
C LEU A 75 6.68 20.14 -18.69
N ALA A 76 5.63 20.81 -18.19
CA ALA A 76 5.74 21.73 -17.06
C ALA A 76 6.08 21.04 -15.73
N GLU A 77 5.48 19.87 -15.44
CA GLU A 77 5.62 19.20 -14.13
C GLU A 77 6.72 18.14 -14.11
N TYR A 78 6.96 17.47 -15.25
CA TYR A 78 7.83 16.29 -15.32
C TYR A 78 8.94 16.44 -16.37
N ASN A 79 9.04 17.59 -17.06
CA ASN A 79 10.04 17.87 -18.09
C ASN A 79 10.11 16.80 -19.18
N THR A 80 8.94 16.29 -19.56
CA THR A 80 8.81 15.26 -20.60
C THR A 80 7.76 15.68 -21.61
N GLU A 81 8.12 15.59 -22.88
CA GLU A 81 7.20 15.79 -24.00
C GLU A 81 6.29 14.56 -24.17
N ASN A 82 6.76 13.42 -23.65
CA ASN A 82 6.02 12.17 -23.64
C ASN A 82 5.05 12.20 -22.46
N GLY A 83 3.82 11.72 -22.67
CA GLY A 83 2.82 11.71 -21.61
C GLY A 83 3.34 11.03 -20.34
N VAL A 84 2.80 11.40 -19.17
CA VAL A 84 3.15 10.81 -17.89
C VAL A 84 2.00 9.96 -17.38
N VAL A 85 2.28 8.73 -16.97
CA VAL A 85 1.32 7.86 -16.29
C VAL A 85 1.63 7.84 -14.80
N LEU A 86 0.75 8.43 -14.01
CA LEU A 86 0.82 8.46 -12.55
C LEU A 86 -0.01 7.33 -11.98
N VAL A 87 0.65 6.33 -11.43
CA VAL A 87 0.04 5.22 -10.72
C VAL A 87 0.13 5.50 -9.23
N THR A 88 -1.01 5.50 -8.55
CA THR A 88 -1.08 5.52 -7.08
C THR A 88 -1.48 4.13 -6.61
N THR A 89 -0.75 3.58 -5.65
CA THR A 89 -1.09 2.28 -5.07
C THR A 89 -2.09 2.42 -3.92
N LYS A 90 -2.81 1.34 -3.63
CA LYS A 90 -3.72 1.26 -2.49
C LYS A 90 -2.91 1.51 -1.23
N SER A 91 -3.29 2.56 -0.51
CA SER A 91 -2.66 2.94 0.75
C SER A 91 -2.65 1.75 1.69
N SER A 92 -1.47 1.27 1.96
CA SER A 92 -1.24 0.22 2.93
C SER A 92 -1.04 0.80 4.32
N LYS A 93 -1.99 1.64 4.75
CA LYS A 93 -1.99 2.24 6.09
C LYS A 93 -2.00 1.20 7.23
N ASP A 94 -2.20 -0.07 6.91
CA ASP A 94 -2.22 -1.18 7.85
C ASP A 94 -1.13 -2.25 7.63
N TYR A 95 0.01 -1.91 7.02
CA TYR A 95 1.19 -2.77 7.16
C TYR A 95 1.78 -2.62 8.56
N LYS A 96 1.09 -3.17 9.58
CA LYS A 96 1.77 -3.61 10.80
C LYS A 96 2.88 -4.55 10.34
N THR A 97 4.13 -4.13 10.48
CA THR A 97 5.27 -4.96 10.11
C THR A 97 5.21 -6.24 10.92
N LYS A 98 4.80 -7.34 10.27
CA LYS A 98 4.77 -8.66 10.90
C LYS A 98 6.21 -9.15 10.99
N PHE A 99 6.92 -8.76 12.04
CA PHE A 99 8.19 -9.37 12.40
C PHE A 99 7.97 -10.84 12.71
N LYS A 100 8.27 -11.71 11.74
CA LYS A 100 8.18 -13.16 11.85
C LYS A 100 9.56 -13.72 12.17
N PHE A 101 9.77 -14.11 13.43
CA PHE A 101 10.89 -14.97 13.81
C PHE A 101 10.50 -16.41 13.50
N LYS A 102 11.32 -17.13 12.73
CA LYS A 102 11.07 -18.53 12.37
C LYS A 102 10.99 -19.44 13.62
N ASN A 103 11.67 -19.07 14.72
CA ASN A 103 11.80 -19.87 15.94
C ASN A 103 10.94 -19.30 17.08
N LYS A 104 9.63 -19.16 16.89
CA LYS A 104 8.73 -18.51 17.86
C LYS A 104 8.60 -19.27 19.20
N GLY A 105 9.13 -20.49 19.32
CA GLY A 105 9.02 -21.36 20.50
C GLY A 105 10.31 -21.60 21.30
N ASP A 106 11.48 -21.32 20.72
CA ASP A 106 12.76 -21.41 21.44
C ASP A 106 13.17 -20.00 21.88
N LEU A 107 12.87 -19.64 23.13
CA LEU A 107 13.35 -18.39 23.74
C LEU A 107 14.89 -18.28 23.67
N ASP A 108 15.56 -19.44 23.64
CA ASP A 108 17.01 -19.54 23.53
C ASP A 108 17.54 -19.36 22.10
N LYS A 109 16.68 -19.10 21.10
CA LYS A 109 17.06 -18.90 19.68
C LYS A 109 16.52 -17.60 19.09
N VAL A 110 15.95 -16.71 19.89
CA VAL A 110 15.51 -15.39 19.44
C VAL A 110 16.61 -14.34 19.60
N PRO A 111 16.79 -13.45 18.61
CA PRO A 111 17.80 -12.40 18.68
C PRO A 111 17.41 -11.34 19.71
N MET A 112 18.41 -10.66 20.26
CA MET A 112 18.20 -9.46 21.06
C MET A 112 17.70 -8.33 20.16
N VAL A 113 16.74 -7.53 20.64
CA VAL A 113 16.23 -6.38 19.90
C VAL A 113 16.67 -5.10 20.59
N ILE A 114 17.19 -4.15 19.82
CA ILE A 114 17.55 -2.82 20.27
C ILE A 114 16.78 -1.82 19.40
N ILE A 115 16.04 -0.90 20.00
CA ILE A 115 15.32 0.16 19.30
C ILE A 115 15.90 1.48 19.78
N ASP A 116 16.44 2.29 18.87
CA ASP A 116 17.04 3.60 19.15
C ASP A 116 18.11 3.61 20.28
N GLY A 117 18.83 2.49 20.40
CA GLY A 117 19.90 2.30 21.40
C GLY A 117 19.45 1.63 22.69
N GLU A 118 18.14 1.42 22.89
CA GLU A 118 17.60 0.77 24.08
C GLU A 118 17.20 -0.69 23.82
N VAL A 119 17.59 -1.59 24.72
CA VAL A 119 17.19 -3.00 24.64
C VAL A 119 15.67 -3.11 24.82
N SER A 120 15.02 -3.72 23.84
CA SER A 120 13.56 -3.80 23.72
C SER A 120 13.10 -5.24 23.57
N ASP A 121 11.81 -5.47 23.81
CA ASP A 121 11.21 -6.79 23.58
C ASP A 121 10.68 -6.96 22.14
N GLN A 122 10.38 -8.20 21.77
CA GLN A 122 9.81 -8.49 20.45
C GLN A 122 8.39 -7.93 20.27
N LYS A 123 7.69 -7.58 21.36
CA LYS A 123 6.33 -7.02 21.28
C LYS A 123 6.41 -5.56 20.85
N ALA A 124 7.35 -4.80 21.39
CA ALA A 124 7.66 -3.42 21.01
C ALA A 124 8.03 -3.35 19.53
N LEU A 125 8.92 -4.24 19.08
CA LEU A 125 9.29 -4.35 17.66
C LEU A 125 8.08 -4.61 16.75
N LYS A 126 7.17 -5.51 17.15
CA LYS A 126 5.95 -5.82 16.39
C LYS A 126 4.92 -4.68 16.37
N LYS A 127 5.02 -3.72 17.29
CA LYS A 127 4.15 -2.54 17.32
C LYS A 127 4.66 -1.41 16.43
N LEU A 128 5.94 -1.42 16.05
CA LEU A 128 6.48 -0.43 15.11
C LEU A 128 5.79 -0.55 13.75
N SER A 129 5.52 0.61 13.14
CA SER A 129 5.12 0.71 11.75
C SER A 129 6.36 0.71 10.86
N SER A 130 6.24 0.21 9.62
CA SER A 130 7.32 0.35 8.63
C SER A 130 7.65 1.82 8.33
N ASP A 131 6.65 2.70 8.45
CA ASP A 131 6.81 4.12 8.15
C ASP A 131 7.70 4.83 9.17
N ASP A 132 7.70 4.36 10.41
CA ASP A 132 8.49 4.91 11.50
C ASP A 132 9.94 4.40 11.49
N ILE A 133 10.26 3.36 10.70
CA ILE A 133 11.60 2.78 10.66
C ILE A 133 12.46 3.53 9.63
N GLU A 134 13.62 4.02 10.08
CA GLU A 134 14.64 4.61 9.22
C GLU A 134 15.54 3.53 8.62
N ARG A 135 16.09 2.65 9.47
CA ARG A 135 16.94 1.53 9.06
C ARG A 135 16.99 0.42 10.10
N ILE A 136 17.39 -0.78 9.67
CA ILE A 136 17.58 -1.95 10.53
C ILE A 136 18.98 -2.50 10.29
N ASP A 137 19.78 -2.66 11.34
CA ASP A 137 21.06 -3.35 11.31
C ASP A 137 20.94 -4.73 11.96
N ILE A 138 21.70 -5.69 11.44
CA ILE A 138 21.74 -7.05 11.97
C ILE A 138 23.17 -7.41 12.33
N VAL A 139 23.42 -7.65 13.61
CA VAL A 139 24.72 -8.10 14.12
C VAL A 139 24.64 -9.60 14.40
N LYS A 140 25.57 -10.38 13.84
CA LYS A 140 25.57 -11.86 13.91
C LYS A 140 26.87 -12.38 14.51
N GLY A 141 26.84 -13.63 15.00
CA GLY A 141 28.03 -14.39 15.38
C GLY A 141 28.81 -13.75 16.54
N GLU A 142 30.14 -13.80 16.45
CA GLU A 142 31.04 -13.33 17.53
C GLU A 142 30.91 -11.84 17.80
N ALA A 143 30.64 -11.01 16.79
CA ALA A 143 30.44 -9.57 16.96
C ALA A 143 29.24 -9.25 17.87
N ALA A 144 28.17 -10.05 17.79
CA ALA A 144 27.00 -9.90 18.66
C ALA A 144 27.32 -10.31 20.11
N LYS A 145 28.09 -11.38 20.29
CA LYS A 145 28.53 -11.85 21.60
C LYS A 145 29.47 -10.84 22.27
N ALA A 146 30.48 -10.36 21.54
CA ALA A 146 31.49 -9.46 22.06
C ALA A 146 30.94 -8.08 22.45
N LYS A 147 30.03 -7.51 21.65
CA LYS A 147 29.54 -6.14 21.86
C LYS A 147 28.25 -6.06 22.67
N TYR A 148 27.37 -7.05 22.57
CA TYR A 148 26.02 -7.00 23.14
C TYR A 148 25.69 -8.21 24.02
N ASN A 149 26.65 -9.11 24.26
CA ASN A 149 26.44 -10.35 24.99
C ASN A 149 25.25 -11.19 24.47
N ALA A 150 25.03 -11.15 23.14
CA ALA A 150 23.88 -11.78 22.50
C ALA A 150 24.31 -13.02 21.68
N LEU A 151 23.92 -14.22 22.14
CA LEU A 151 24.27 -15.48 21.47
C LEU A 151 23.57 -15.67 20.12
N ASN A 152 22.36 -15.15 19.98
CA ASN A 152 21.49 -15.34 18.80
C ASN A 152 21.49 -14.16 17.82
N GLY A 153 22.47 -13.27 17.95
CA GLY A 153 22.54 -12.04 17.18
C GLY A 153 21.67 -10.91 17.76
N VAL A 154 21.81 -9.74 17.17
CA VAL A 154 21.12 -8.50 17.55
C VAL A 154 20.45 -7.89 16.33
N VAL A 155 19.19 -7.49 16.50
CA VAL A 155 18.46 -6.65 15.55
C VAL A 155 18.41 -5.25 16.13
N ILE A 156 19.07 -4.30 15.47
CA ILE A 156 19.10 -2.90 15.87
C ILE A 156 18.19 -2.13 14.94
N VAL A 157 17.17 -1.47 15.47
CA VAL A 157 16.21 -0.67 14.71
C VAL A 157 16.44 0.79 15.04
N HIS A 158 16.59 1.58 13.99
CA HIS A 158 16.65 3.03 14.09
C HIS A 158 15.32 3.58 13.57
N THR A 159 14.62 4.38 14.38
CA THR A 159 13.37 5.01 13.99
C THR A 159 13.62 6.40 13.40
N LYS A 160 12.77 6.81 12.46
CA LYS A 160 12.77 8.17 11.94
C LYS A 160 12.37 9.10 13.07
N LYS A 161 13.13 10.17 13.25
CA LYS A 161 12.70 11.28 14.11
C LYS A 161 11.37 11.79 13.57
N GLN A 162 10.30 11.65 14.36
CA GLN A 162 9.01 12.25 14.04
C GLN A 162 9.26 13.75 13.79
N LYS A 163 8.98 14.24 12.58
CA LYS A 163 8.77 15.67 12.38
C LYS A 163 7.55 15.98 13.24
N ASN A 164 7.76 16.54 14.43
CA ASN A 164 6.68 17.09 15.24
C ASN A 164 5.81 17.94 14.31
N LYS A 165 4.63 17.43 13.95
CA LYS A 165 3.59 18.25 13.36
C LYS A 165 3.17 19.16 14.51
N SER A 166 3.87 20.29 14.63
CA SER A 166 3.49 21.35 15.54
C SER A 166 2.05 21.67 15.21
N LYS A 167 1.20 21.41 16.20
CA LYS A 167 -0.22 21.70 16.14
C LYS A 167 -0.44 23.20 16.24
#